data_AF-A0A1S3A1M9-F1
#
_entry.id   AF-A0A1S3A1M9-F1
#
_cell.length_a   1.000
_cell.length_b   1.000
_cell.length_c   1.000
_cell.angle_alpha   90.00
_cell.angle_beta   90.00
_cell.angle_gamma   90.00
#
_symmetry.space_group_name_H-M   'P 1'
#
loop_
_entity.id
_entity.type
_entity.pdbx_description
1 polymer ?
#
loop_
_entity_poly.entity_id
_entity_poly.type
_entity_poly.pdbx_seq_one_letter_code
_entity_poly.pdbx_strand_id
1 'polypeptide(L)'
;MPETMSDSQDLVRKKKKQPVRRTVSQICPPPRRPLTVADIRPGMENERLGVLRDSMFQNPLIVKAELGKPRERSCSLPGIDFNYGLYIRGLDGGVPEAIGHWNVLKPQRTLPQELAPNYIAMNRRAVKAGLVTARENFLYRKLSDIRINVQDDRRTKKEPPSLPPNMTFGIRARPSTPFFDLLRHQYQQLWVQEQKTNQKATKLDKKHKTVLGKLYETRSSQLRKYKPPVKLDAPWHLPHFQKVAAHLDTFPTEADRQRAFKAQREECAVRQGTLRMGNYTHP
;
A
#
# COMPACT_ATOMS: atom_id res chain seq x y z
N MET A 1 -54.21 7.12 -65.04
CA MET A 1 -52.87 6.86 -65.61
C MET A 1 -51.87 7.60 -64.75
N PRO A 2 -50.83 6.93 -64.22
CA PRO A 2 -50.14 7.35 -63.02
C PRO A 2 -48.98 8.29 -63.35
N GLU A 3 -48.85 9.39 -62.60
CA GLU A 3 -47.63 10.19 -62.62
C GLU A 3 -46.72 9.77 -61.47
N THR A 4 -45.46 9.64 -61.85
CA THR A 4 -44.34 8.98 -61.19
C THR A 4 -43.90 9.69 -59.91
N MET A 5 -43.84 8.93 -58.81
CA MET A 5 -43.06 9.24 -57.62
C MET A 5 -41.58 9.41 -58.01
N SER A 6 -41.00 10.59 -57.76
CA SER A 6 -39.56 10.80 -57.78
C SER A 6 -39.06 10.98 -56.36
N ASP A 7 -38.53 9.87 -55.83
CA ASP A 7 -37.75 9.78 -54.60
C ASP A 7 -36.53 10.71 -54.70
N SER A 8 -36.59 11.86 -54.02
CA SER A 8 -35.43 12.72 -53.80
C SER A 8 -34.86 12.41 -52.43
N GLN A 9 -34.09 11.33 -52.34
CA GLN A 9 -33.35 10.96 -51.14
C GLN A 9 -32.26 12.01 -50.85
N ASP A 10 -32.43 12.72 -49.74
CA ASP A 10 -31.45 13.63 -49.13
C ASP A 10 -30.13 12.91 -48.82
N LEU A 11 -29.15 13.02 -49.71
CA LEU A 11 -27.77 12.62 -49.45
C LEU A 11 -27.00 13.74 -48.73
N VAL A 12 -27.40 14.07 -47.50
CA VAL A 12 -26.55 14.86 -46.59
C VAL A 12 -25.49 13.93 -46.01
N ARG A 13 -24.37 13.77 -46.73
CA ARG A 13 -23.13 13.20 -46.20
C ARG A 13 -22.67 14.01 -44.99
N LYS A 14 -22.98 13.54 -43.78
CA LYS A 14 -22.39 14.02 -42.52
C LYS A 14 -20.87 13.88 -42.60
N LYS A 15 -20.16 14.97 -42.91
CA LYS A 15 -18.70 15.08 -42.71
C LYS A 15 -18.43 14.83 -41.21
N LYS A 16 -17.90 13.65 -40.87
CA LYS A 16 -17.36 13.38 -39.54
C LYS A 16 -16.25 14.40 -39.26
N LYS A 17 -16.49 15.32 -38.31
CA LYS A 17 -15.47 16.25 -37.82
C LYS A 17 -14.30 15.44 -37.29
N GLN A 18 -13.11 15.68 -37.81
CA GLN A 18 -11.90 15.04 -37.28
C GLN A 18 -11.70 15.50 -35.82
N PRO A 19 -11.18 14.62 -34.94
CA PRO A 19 -10.90 15.00 -33.56
C PRO A 19 -9.82 16.07 -33.54
N VAL A 20 -10.21 17.27 -33.10
CA VAL A 20 -9.31 18.42 -32.95
C VAL A 20 -8.34 18.08 -31.81
N ARG A 21 -7.14 17.61 -32.17
CA ARG A 21 -6.04 17.47 -31.21
C ARG A 21 -5.61 18.87 -30.81
N ARG A 22 -5.95 19.25 -29.58
CA ARG A 22 -5.57 20.55 -29.00
C ARG A 22 -4.08 20.51 -28.66
N THR A 23 -3.36 21.52 -29.10
CA THR A 23 -1.94 21.73 -28.83
C THR A 23 -1.73 22.13 -27.36
N VAL A 24 -0.53 21.86 -26.83
CA VAL A 24 -0.07 22.11 -25.45
C VAL A 24 -0.36 23.54 -24.93
N SER A 25 -0.59 24.50 -25.83
CA SER A 25 -1.01 25.87 -25.53
C SER A 25 -2.35 26.03 -24.81
N GLN A 26 -3.14 24.96 -24.65
CA GLN A 26 -4.37 25.00 -23.85
C GLN A 26 -4.19 24.53 -22.40
N ILE A 27 -3.03 23.95 -22.07
CA ILE A 27 -2.73 23.42 -20.74
C ILE A 27 -1.91 24.43 -19.93
N CYS A 28 -1.17 25.31 -20.60
CA CYS A 28 -0.39 26.35 -19.93
C CYS A 28 -0.98 27.73 -20.22
N PRO A 29 -1.11 28.61 -19.22
CA PRO A 29 -1.44 30.01 -19.49
C PRO A 29 -0.39 30.59 -20.45
N PRO A 30 -0.77 31.60 -21.27
CA PRO A 30 0.18 32.23 -22.19
C PRO A 30 1.40 32.73 -21.42
N PRO A 31 2.60 32.65 -22.02
CA PRO A 31 3.82 33.10 -21.37
C PRO A 31 3.66 34.56 -20.92
N ARG A 32 3.96 34.81 -19.64
CA ARG A 32 3.84 36.15 -19.06
C ARG A 32 4.81 37.07 -19.78
N ARG A 33 4.32 38.22 -20.24
CA ARG A 33 5.14 39.24 -20.87
C ARG A 33 5.79 40.10 -19.78
N PRO A 34 7.05 40.55 -19.97
CA PRO A 34 7.67 41.50 -19.06
C PRO A 34 6.85 42.80 -18.99
N LEU A 35 6.86 43.46 -17.84
CA LEU A 35 6.23 44.77 -17.67
C LEU A 35 6.97 45.82 -18.53
N THR A 36 6.22 46.68 -19.21
CA THR A 36 6.75 47.77 -20.06
C THR A 36 6.38 49.14 -19.50
N VAL A 37 6.96 50.21 -20.04
CA VAL A 37 6.66 51.58 -19.61
C VAL A 37 5.17 51.92 -19.71
N ALA A 38 4.47 51.35 -20.69
CA ALA A 38 3.04 51.57 -20.90
C ALA A 38 2.14 50.94 -19.81
N ASP A 39 2.65 49.95 -19.07
CA ASP A 39 1.88 49.22 -18.06
C ASP A 39 1.99 49.84 -16.65
N ILE A 40 2.78 50.90 -16.50
CA ILE A 40 3.08 51.54 -15.21
C ILE A 40 1.90 52.38 -14.75
N ARG A 41 1.52 52.22 -13.48
CA ARG A 41 0.50 53.03 -12.82
C ARG A 41 1.14 54.09 -11.93
N PRO A 42 0.47 55.24 -11.70
CA PRO A 42 0.92 56.24 -10.75
C PRO A 42 1.17 55.59 -9.37
N GLY A 43 2.41 55.68 -8.87
CA GLY A 43 2.83 55.07 -7.60
C GLY A 43 3.68 53.80 -7.71
N MET A 44 3.79 53.19 -8.90
CA MET A 44 4.64 52.01 -9.15
C MET A 44 6.12 52.34 -9.37
N GLU A 45 6.46 53.59 -9.62
CA GLU A 45 7.83 54.04 -9.84
C GLU A 45 8.24 55.16 -8.87
N ASN A 46 9.55 55.35 -8.72
CA ASN A 46 10.10 56.47 -7.98
C ASN A 46 10.29 57.65 -8.95
N GLU A 47 10.18 58.88 -8.45
CA GLU A 47 10.63 60.06 -9.19
C GLU A 47 12.11 59.91 -9.54
N ARG A 48 12.42 59.96 -10.84
CA ARG A 48 13.77 59.72 -11.37
C ARG A 48 14.02 60.70 -12.52
N LEU A 49 15.28 61.12 -12.63
CA LEU A 49 15.74 61.96 -13.72
C LEU A 49 16.34 61.09 -14.83
N GLY A 50 15.96 61.35 -16.08
CA GLY A 50 16.51 60.68 -17.28
C GLY A 50 15.51 59.82 -18.06
N VAL A 51 16.02 59.10 -19.06
CA VAL A 51 15.21 58.29 -19.99
C VAL A 51 14.87 56.93 -19.37
N LEU A 52 13.58 56.63 -19.24
CA LEU A 52 13.09 55.33 -18.78
C LEU A 52 13.20 54.27 -19.87
N ARG A 53 13.71 53.08 -19.52
CA ARG A 53 13.84 51.91 -20.41
C ARG A 53 12.96 50.76 -19.94
N ASP A 54 12.36 50.01 -20.86
CA ASP A 54 11.52 48.85 -20.53
C ASP A 54 12.24 47.79 -19.69
N SER A 55 13.54 47.58 -19.92
CA SER A 55 14.34 46.61 -19.17
C SER A 55 14.43 46.92 -17.67
N MET A 56 14.22 48.18 -17.26
CA MET A 56 14.25 48.56 -15.85
C MET A 56 13.05 47.98 -15.09
N PHE A 57 11.92 47.82 -15.77
CA PHE A 57 10.68 47.30 -15.19
C PHE A 57 10.61 45.78 -15.17
N GLN A 58 11.57 45.10 -15.81
CA GLN A 58 11.76 43.65 -15.70
C GLN A 58 12.39 43.24 -14.36
N ASN A 59 13.02 44.19 -13.65
CA ASN A 59 13.65 43.92 -12.36
C ASN A 59 12.68 44.29 -11.21
N PRO A 60 12.21 43.32 -10.42
CA PRO A 60 11.24 43.56 -9.34
C PRO A 60 11.83 44.36 -8.16
N LEU A 61 13.15 44.55 -8.09
CA LEU A 61 13.80 45.39 -7.09
C LEU A 61 13.72 46.88 -7.42
N ILE A 62 13.52 47.22 -8.69
CA ILE A 62 13.50 48.59 -9.18
C ILE A 62 12.09 49.20 -9.06
N VAL A 63 11.06 48.36 -9.24
CA VAL A 63 9.65 48.74 -9.11
C VAL A 63 9.31 49.03 -7.65
N LYS A 64 8.64 50.17 -7.40
CA LYS A 64 8.23 50.59 -6.06
C LYS A 64 7.10 49.70 -5.56
N ALA A 65 7.16 49.30 -4.29
CA ALA A 65 6.07 48.59 -3.65
C ALA A 65 4.96 49.59 -3.26
N GLU A 66 3.75 49.37 -3.76
CA GLU A 66 2.59 50.19 -3.41
C GLU A 66 2.07 49.82 -2.02
N LEU A 67 1.74 50.83 -1.20
CA LEU A 67 1.20 50.62 0.14
C LEU A 67 -0.19 49.97 0.03
N GLY A 68 -0.42 48.90 0.81
CA GLY A 68 -1.70 48.20 0.83
C GLY A 68 -1.95 47.26 -0.35
N LYS A 69 -1.01 47.11 -1.28
CA LYS A 69 -1.08 46.11 -2.36
C LYS A 69 0.04 45.09 -2.28
N PRO A 70 -0.18 43.85 -2.76
CA PRO A 70 0.91 42.88 -2.91
C PRO A 70 2.00 43.40 -3.85
N ARG A 71 3.24 42.97 -3.61
CA ARG A 71 4.37 43.35 -4.46
C ARG A 71 4.21 42.78 -5.87
N GLU A 72 4.30 43.65 -6.85
CA GLU A 72 4.24 43.29 -8.27
C GLU A 72 5.48 42.50 -8.73
N ARG A 73 5.30 41.54 -9.64
CA ARG A 73 6.37 40.64 -10.12
C ARG A 73 6.92 41.00 -11.50
N SER A 74 6.97 42.29 -11.86
CA SER A 74 7.58 42.78 -13.11
C SER A 74 7.09 42.07 -14.39
N CYS A 75 5.84 41.58 -14.37
CA CYS A 75 5.22 40.84 -15.46
C CYS A 75 3.80 41.37 -15.68
N SER A 76 3.45 41.62 -16.94
CA SER A 76 2.09 41.98 -17.32
C SER A 76 1.19 40.75 -17.22
N LEU A 77 0.09 40.92 -16.50
CA LEU A 77 -0.94 39.90 -16.34
C LEU A 77 -1.92 39.97 -17.51
N PRO A 78 -2.43 38.82 -17.99
CA PRO A 78 -3.60 38.80 -18.85
C PRO A 78 -4.74 39.66 -18.27
N GLY A 79 -5.48 40.34 -19.14
CA GLY A 79 -6.54 41.29 -18.76
C GLY A 79 -7.66 40.68 -17.92
N ILE A 80 -8.61 41.53 -17.50
CA ILE A 80 -9.65 41.16 -16.53
C ILE A 80 -10.52 39.97 -16.98
N ASP A 81 -10.66 39.77 -18.30
CA ASP A 81 -11.45 38.69 -18.89
C ASP A 81 -10.74 37.31 -18.85
N PHE A 82 -9.51 37.26 -18.35
CA PHE A 82 -8.75 36.02 -18.26
C PHE A 82 -9.00 35.29 -16.94
N ASN A 83 -9.60 34.11 -17.05
CA ASN A 83 -9.79 33.21 -15.91
C ASN A 83 -8.52 32.39 -15.65
N TYR A 84 -7.92 32.59 -14.48
CA TYR A 84 -6.78 31.79 -14.02
C TYR A 84 -7.21 30.39 -13.59
N GLY A 85 -6.32 29.42 -13.78
CA GLY A 85 -6.55 28.03 -13.38
C GLY A 85 -6.69 27.09 -14.57
N LEU A 86 -6.71 25.80 -14.28
CA LEU A 86 -6.91 24.76 -15.28
C LEU A 86 -8.40 24.55 -15.48
N TYR A 87 -8.92 24.95 -16.64
CA TYR A 87 -10.28 24.61 -17.02
C TYR A 87 -10.32 23.17 -17.55
N ILE A 88 -10.76 22.25 -16.70
CA ILE A 88 -11.02 20.86 -17.09
C ILE A 88 -12.32 20.86 -17.90
N ARG A 89 -12.21 21.06 -19.23
CA ARG A 89 -13.33 20.68 -20.11
C ARG A 89 -13.48 19.17 -19.99
N GLY A 90 -14.68 18.69 -19.68
CA GLY A 90 -15.03 17.29 -19.83
C GLY A 90 -14.83 16.88 -21.29
N LEU A 91 -13.65 16.34 -21.60
CA LEU A 91 -13.31 15.86 -22.93
C LEU A 91 -13.92 14.49 -23.20
N ASP A 92 -14.47 13.86 -22.17
CA ASP A 92 -14.82 12.44 -22.15
C ASP A 92 -16.22 12.15 -22.71
N GLY A 93 -16.86 13.12 -23.40
CA GLY A 93 -18.21 12.98 -23.96
C GLY A 93 -19.32 12.62 -22.97
N GLY A 94 -19.00 12.61 -21.67
CA GLY A 94 -19.88 12.15 -20.60
C GLY A 94 -20.12 10.63 -20.60
N VAL A 95 -21.12 10.24 -19.82
CA VAL A 95 -21.59 8.86 -19.67
C VAL A 95 -21.82 8.13 -21.01
N PRO A 96 -22.44 8.73 -22.05
CA PRO A 96 -22.71 7.98 -23.28
C PRO A 96 -21.46 7.60 -24.07
N GLU A 97 -20.41 8.44 -24.07
CA GLU A 97 -19.15 8.09 -24.74
C GLU A 97 -18.37 7.02 -23.97
N ALA A 98 -18.41 7.07 -22.62
CA ALA A 98 -17.80 6.07 -21.75
C ALA A 98 -18.44 4.68 -21.86
N ILE A 99 -19.77 4.59 -22.03
CA ILE A 99 -20.48 3.31 -22.20
C ILE A 99 -20.44 2.84 -23.67
N GLY A 100 -20.52 3.77 -24.62
CA GLY A 100 -20.69 3.45 -26.04
C GLY A 100 -19.42 3.09 -26.81
N HIS A 101 -18.22 3.33 -26.25
CA HIS A 101 -16.95 3.11 -26.95
C HIS A 101 -15.99 2.23 -26.13
N TRP A 102 -15.60 1.10 -26.71
CA TRP A 102 -14.51 0.28 -26.15
C TRP A 102 -13.17 0.91 -26.52
N ASN A 103 -12.61 1.72 -25.64
CA ASN A 103 -11.28 2.30 -25.84
C ASN A 103 -10.20 1.23 -25.65
N VAL A 104 -9.75 0.64 -26.76
CA VAL A 104 -8.53 -0.18 -26.75
C VAL A 104 -7.35 0.76 -26.55
N LEU A 105 -6.77 0.73 -25.34
CA LEU A 105 -5.51 1.44 -25.05
C LEU A 105 -4.48 1.01 -26.09
N LYS A 106 -4.20 1.88 -27.05
CA LYS A 106 -3.06 1.67 -27.93
C LYS A 106 -1.83 1.75 -27.03
N PRO A 107 -0.97 0.72 -27.00
CA PRO A 107 0.27 0.82 -26.24
C PRO A 107 0.96 2.10 -26.71
N GLN A 108 1.18 3.02 -25.76
CA GLN A 108 2.00 4.18 -26.05
C GLN A 108 3.31 3.62 -26.58
N ARG A 109 3.67 4.01 -27.82
CA ARG A 109 5.04 3.81 -28.26
C ARG A 109 5.87 4.54 -27.22
N THR A 110 6.58 3.78 -26.39
CA THR A 110 7.59 4.33 -25.51
C THR A 110 8.50 5.12 -26.43
N LEU A 111 8.38 6.45 -26.37
CA LEU A 111 9.40 7.30 -26.97
C LEU A 111 10.72 6.77 -26.43
N PRO A 112 11.72 6.51 -27.29
CA PRO A 112 13.02 6.07 -26.83
C PRO A 112 13.41 7.01 -25.70
N GLN A 113 13.49 6.50 -24.47
CA GLN A 113 13.85 7.31 -23.34
C GLN A 113 15.22 7.89 -23.70
N GLU A 114 15.30 9.21 -23.84
CA GLU A 114 16.57 9.86 -24.15
C GLU A 114 17.50 9.54 -22.98
N LEU A 115 18.36 8.53 -23.20
CA LEU A 115 19.27 8.07 -22.17
C LEU A 115 20.16 9.25 -21.77
N ALA A 116 20.31 9.45 -20.46
CA ALA A 116 21.13 10.54 -19.97
C ALA A 116 22.57 10.40 -20.49
N PRO A 117 23.23 11.50 -20.91
CA PRO A 117 24.63 11.46 -21.32
C PRO A 117 25.54 10.98 -20.19
N ASN A 118 26.51 10.12 -20.50
CA ASN A 118 27.51 9.63 -19.55
C ASN A 118 28.74 10.54 -19.56
N TYR A 119 28.68 11.64 -18.80
CA TYR A 119 29.77 12.63 -18.74
C TYR A 119 31.09 12.05 -18.23
N ILE A 120 31.06 11.03 -17.35
CA ILE A 120 32.27 10.41 -16.80
C ILE A 120 33.00 9.63 -17.89
N ALA A 121 32.29 8.77 -18.62
CA ALA A 121 32.85 8.00 -19.72
C ALA A 121 33.35 8.92 -20.84
N MET A 122 32.61 9.97 -21.13
CA MET A 122 32.94 10.98 -22.13
C MET A 122 34.23 11.74 -21.78
N ASN A 123 34.33 12.27 -20.57
CA ASN A 123 35.54 12.95 -20.10
C ASN A 123 36.74 11.99 -20.07
N ARG A 124 36.54 10.74 -19.64
CA ARG A 124 37.61 9.72 -19.65
C ARG A 124 38.14 9.45 -21.05
N ARG A 125 37.26 9.41 -22.07
CA ARG A 125 37.69 9.22 -23.46
C ARG A 125 38.34 10.47 -24.05
N ALA A 126 37.84 11.66 -23.70
CA ALA A 126 38.47 12.91 -24.10
C ALA A 126 39.92 12.99 -23.60
N VAL A 127 40.15 12.66 -22.33
CA VAL A 127 41.52 12.60 -21.75
C VAL A 127 42.38 11.54 -22.46
N LYS A 128 41.81 10.36 -22.77
CA LYS A 128 42.54 9.33 -23.57
C LYS A 128 42.88 9.80 -24.98
N ALA A 129 42.08 10.68 -25.57
CA ALA A 129 42.32 11.29 -26.87
C ALA A 129 43.29 12.49 -26.80
N GLY A 130 43.81 12.82 -25.62
CA GLY A 130 44.71 13.96 -25.41
C GLY A 130 44.00 15.32 -25.29
N LEU A 131 42.67 15.35 -25.17
CA LEU A 131 41.90 16.58 -25.04
C LEU A 131 41.85 17.01 -23.57
N VAL A 132 42.71 17.96 -23.20
CA VAL A 132 42.86 18.43 -21.81
C VAL A 132 42.20 19.80 -21.63
N THR A 133 42.04 20.58 -22.71
CA THR A 133 41.46 21.93 -22.62
C THR A 133 39.95 21.87 -22.41
N ALA A 134 39.39 22.83 -21.65
CA ALA A 134 37.95 22.92 -21.41
C ALA A 134 37.14 23.05 -22.72
N ARG A 135 37.64 23.83 -23.68
CA ARG A 135 37.01 24.04 -25.00
C ARG A 135 36.98 22.74 -25.82
N GLU A 136 38.07 21.99 -25.82
CA GLU A 136 38.17 20.70 -26.50
C GLU A 136 37.22 19.68 -25.88
N ASN A 137 37.15 19.61 -24.55
CA ASN A 137 36.20 18.76 -23.84
C ASN A 137 34.74 19.12 -24.17
N PHE A 138 34.42 20.41 -24.27
CA PHE A 138 33.08 20.85 -24.67
C PHE A 138 32.74 20.45 -26.11
N LEU A 139 33.67 20.60 -27.05
CA LEU A 139 33.49 20.15 -28.43
C LEU A 139 33.37 18.62 -28.51
N TYR A 140 34.20 17.89 -27.76
CA TYR A 140 34.13 16.45 -27.65
C TYR A 140 32.74 16.00 -27.15
N ARG A 141 32.20 16.66 -26.13
CA ARG A 141 30.86 16.38 -25.59
C ARG A 141 29.74 16.57 -26.61
N LYS A 142 29.87 17.54 -27.52
CA LYS A 142 28.89 17.75 -28.59
C LYS A 142 28.96 16.70 -29.68
N LEU A 143 30.16 16.18 -29.96
CA LEU A 143 30.41 15.26 -31.07
C LEU A 143 30.26 13.79 -30.67
N SER A 144 30.54 13.44 -29.42
CA SER A 144 30.43 12.06 -28.94
C SER A 144 29.07 11.80 -28.30
N ASP A 145 28.27 10.89 -28.87
CA ASP A 145 27.05 10.40 -28.22
C ASP A 145 27.38 9.17 -27.36
N ILE A 146 27.63 9.39 -26.06
CA ILE A 146 27.87 8.34 -25.07
C ILE A 146 26.80 8.48 -24.00
N ARG A 147 25.87 7.52 -23.96
CA ARG A 147 24.74 7.54 -23.02
C ARG A 147 24.86 6.46 -21.95
N ILE A 148 24.23 6.70 -20.81
CA ILE A 148 24.15 5.74 -19.70
C ILE A 148 23.16 4.65 -20.10
N ASN A 149 23.59 3.38 -20.04
CA ASN A 149 22.69 2.26 -20.24
C ASN A 149 21.74 2.14 -19.04
N VAL A 150 20.43 2.01 -19.29
CA VAL A 150 19.41 1.79 -18.24
C VAL A 150 19.73 0.59 -17.35
N GLN A 151 20.42 -0.42 -17.90
CA GLN A 151 20.88 -1.59 -17.14
C GLN A 151 21.96 -1.25 -16.11
N ASP A 152 22.84 -0.27 -16.39
CA ASP A 152 23.89 0.15 -15.45
C ASP A 152 23.34 1.04 -14.32
N ASP A 153 22.32 1.86 -14.59
CA ASP A 153 21.62 2.61 -13.53
C ASP A 153 20.97 1.66 -12.50
N ARG A 154 20.52 0.48 -12.94
CA ARG A 154 20.02 -0.57 -12.04
C ARG A 154 21.12 -1.19 -11.17
N ARG A 155 22.38 -1.19 -11.62
CA ARG A 155 23.53 -1.63 -10.82
C ARG A 155 23.94 -0.56 -9.80
N THR A 156 23.66 0.71 -10.07
CA THR A 156 23.71 1.78 -9.06
C THR A 156 22.44 1.87 -8.20
N LYS A 157 21.67 0.78 -8.07
CA LYS A 157 20.83 0.62 -6.88
C LYS A 157 21.78 0.59 -5.69
N LYS A 158 22.02 1.79 -5.16
CA LYS A 158 22.76 2.12 -3.96
C LYS A 158 22.61 0.96 -2.99
N GLU A 159 23.66 0.15 -2.85
CA GLU A 159 23.78 -0.62 -1.62
C GLU A 159 23.60 0.40 -0.48
N PRO A 160 22.75 0.08 0.51
CA PRO A 160 22.63 0.94 1.67
C PRO A 160 24.05 1.22 2.17
N PRO A 161 24.40 2.47 2.51
CA PRO A 161 25.74 2.78 2.98
C PRO A 161 26.12 1.80 4.08
N SER A 162 27.31 1.21 3.98
CA SER A 162 27.81 0.24 4.96
C SER A 162 27.77 0.88 6.35
N LEU A 163 26.87 0.39 7.20
CA LEU A 163 26.68 0.94 8.54
C LEU A 163 27.68 0.29 9.50
N PRO A 164 28.28 1.05 10.42
CA PRO A 164 29.14 0.48 11.45
C PRO A 164 28.33 -0.47 12.36
N PRO A 165 28.94 -1.58 12.85
CA PRO A 165 28.24 -2.62 13.60
C PRO A 165 27.52 -2.15 14.88
N ASN A 166 27.98 -1.05 15.48
CA ASN A 166 27.48 -0.53 16.75
C ASN A 166 26.36 0.51 16.61
N MET A 167 25.88 0.80 15.40
CA MET A 167 24.86 1.81 15.17
C MET A 167 23.49 1.17 14.96
N THR A 168 22.67 1.19 16.01
CA THR A 168 21.28 0.70 15.98
C THR A 168 20.35 1.84 15.55
N PHE A 169 19.84 1.79 14.33
CA PHE A 169 18.63 2.56 13.97
C PHE A 169 17.38 1.79 14.42
N GLY A 170 16.29 2.51 14.61
CA GLY A 170 14.99 1.92 14.94
C GLY A 170 14.52 0.88 13.90
N ILE A 171 13.44 0.16 14.25
CA ILE A 171 12.83 -0.86 13.40
C ILE A 171 12.45 -0.22 12.06
N ARG A 172 13.08 -0.69 10.97
CA ARG A 172 12.70 -0.27 9.61
C ARG A 172 11.22 -0.58 9.40
N ALA A 173 10.47 0.35 8.81
CA ALA A 173 9.08 0.10 8.45
C ALA A 173 9.02 -1.21 7.67
N ARG A 174 8.19 -2.15 8.13
CA ARG A 174 7.97 -3.42 7.45
C ARG A 174 7.57 -3.08 6.00
N PRO A 175 8.29 -3.59 4.98
CA PRO A 175 7.88 -3.35 3.62
C PRO A 175 6.45 -3.86 3.45
N SER A 176 5.65 -3.13 2.67
CA SER A 176 4.32 -3.60 2.31
C SER A 176 4.43 -5.00 1.71
N THR A 177 3.45 -5.86 2.02
CA THR A 177 3.39 -7.21 1.46
C THR A 177 3.47 -7.08 -0.07
N PRO A 178 4.50 -7.64 -0.73
CA PRO A 178 4.70 -7.45 -2.16
C PRO A 178 3.48 -7.96 -2.92
N PHE A 179 2.79 -7.06 -3.62
CA PHE A 179 1.52 -7.36 -4.30
C PHE A 179 1.68 -8.47 -5.35
N PHE A 180 2.85 -8.57 -5.96
CA PHE A 180 3.17 -9.61 -6.92
C PHE A 180 3.10 -11.03 -6.31
N ASP A 181 3.58 -11.20 -5.08
CA ASP A 181 3.58 -12.48 -4.38
C ASP A 181 2.15 -12.92 -4.00
N LEU A 182 1.25 -11.94 -3.77
CA LEU A 182 -0.18 -12.19 -3.57
C LEU A 182 -0.84 -12.68 -4.86
N LEU A 183 -0.59 -12.01 -6.00
CA LEU A 183 -1.13 -12.41 -7.30
C LEU A 183 -0.63 -13.79 -7.75
N ARG A 184 0.62 -14.13 -7.41
CA ARG A 184 1.20 -15.45 -7.71
C ARG A 184 0.76 -16.55 -6.73
N HIS A 185 -0.01 -16.21 -5.69
CA HIS A 185 -0.35 -17.11 -4.58
C HIS A 185 0.88 -17.74 -3.91
N GLN A 186 2.00 -17.00 -3.87
CA GLN A 186 3.26 -17.50 -3.34
C GLN A 186 3.15 -17.88 -1.85
N TYR A 187 2.38 -17.12 -1.07
CA TYR A 187 2.13 -17.43 0.34
C TYR A 187 1.33 -18.71 0.54
N GLN A 188 0.40 -19.04 -0.37
CA GLN A 188 -0.30 -20.32 -0.34
C GLN A 188 0.68 -21.47 -0.62
N GLN A 189 1.60 -21.29 -1.57
CA GLN A 189 2.62 -22.29 -1.87
C GLN A 189 3.57 -22.52 -0.69
N LEU A 190 4.02 -21.43 -0.05
CA LEU A 190 4.85 -21.49 1.16
C LEU A 190 4.13 -22.23 2.29
N TRP A 191 2.86 -21.91 2.53
CA TRP A 191 2.07 -22.59 3.56
C TRP A 191 1.89 -24.09 3.26
N VAL A 192 1.61 -24.47 2.01
CA VAL A 192 1.52 -25.89 1.61
C VAL A 192 2.86 -26.60 1.80
N GLN A 193 3.98 -25.95 1.50
CA GLN A 193 5.31 -26.50 1.74
C GLN A 193 5.56 -26.70 3.24
N GLU A 194 5.22 -25.71 4.07
CA GLU A 194 5.34 -25.78 5.52
C GLU A 194 4.48 -26.89 6.12
N GLN A 195 3.25 -27.08 5.62
CA GLN A 195 2.40 -28.21 6.02
C GLN A 195 3.04 -29.55 5.65
N LYS A 196 3.60 -29.66 4.44
CA LYS A 196 4.29 -30.88 4.00
C LYS A 196 5.53 -31.15 4.85
N THR A 197 6.31 -30.14 5.21
CA THR A 197 7.49 -30.29 6.08
C THR A 197 7.08 -30.70 7.49
N ASN A 198 6.05 -30.07 8.05
CA ASN A 198 5.53 -30.43 9.37
C ASN A 198 4.97 -31.86 9.41
N GLN A 199 4.25 -32.28 8.37
CA GLN A 199 3.78 -33.66 8.25
C GLN A 199 4.94 -34.66 8.14
N LYS A 200 6.00 -34.32 7.37
CA LYS A 200 7.21 -35.15 7.28
C LYS A 200 7.92 -35.25 8.63
N ALA A 201 8.12 -34.14 9.33
CA ALA A 201 8.71 -34.10 10.66
C ALA A 201 7.90 -34.94 11.66
N THR A 202 6.57 -34.75 11.70
CA THR A 202 5.68 -35.56 12.55
C THR A 202 5.76 -37.05 12.23
N LYS A 203 5.87 -37.42 10.95
CA LYS A 203 6.03 -38.83 10.54
C LYS A 203 7.37 -39.40 10.99
N LEU A 204 8.46 -38.63 10.91
CA LEU A 204 9.77 -39.02 11.42
C LEU A 204 9.73 -39.19 12.95
N ASP A 205 9.18 -38.22 13.68
CA ASP A 205 9.00 -38.32 15.13
C ASP A 205 8.18 -39.54 15.54
N LYS A 206 7.11 -39.85 14.79
CA LYS A 206 6.29 -41.05 15.04
C LYS A 206 7.08 -42.34 14.80
N LYS A 207 7.91 -42.41 13.75
CA LYS A 207 8.81 -43.56 13.53
C LYS A 207 9.81 -43.72 14.67
N HIS A 208 10.35 -42.63 15.21
CA HIS A 208 11.24 -42.67 16.37
C HIS A 208 10.51 -43.05 17.67
N LYS A 209 9.21 -42.75 17.79
CA LYS A 209 8.38 -43.09 18.97
C LYS A 209 7.81 -44.50 18.96
N THR A 210 7.85 -45.21 17.83
CA THR A 210 7.38 -46.60 17.75
C THR A 210 8.54 -47.57 17.94
N VAL A 211 8.88 -47.87 19.21
CA VAL A 211 8.93 -49.21 19.87
C VAL A 211 9.36 -48.96 21.32
N LEU A 212 8.54 -48.26 22.11
CA LEU A 212 8.50 -48.57 23.54
C LEU A 212 7.36 -49.58 23.67
N GLY A 213 7.69 -50.82 24.07
CA GLY A 213 6.69 -51.84 24.37
C GLY A 213 5.68 -51.36 25.42
N LYS A 214 4.72 -52.21 25.81
CA LYS A 214 3.74 -51.86 26.85
C LYS A 214 4.48 -51.29 28.07
N LEU A 215 4.40 -49.98 28.27
CA LEU A 215 4.97 -49.33 29.45
C LEU A 215 4.33 -50.03 30.65
N TYR A 216 5.14 -50.53 31.58
CA TYR A 216 4.59 -51.15 32.78
C TYR A 216 3.68 -50.12 33.46
N GLU A 217 2.46 -50.53 33.74
CA GLU A 217 1.53 -49.66 34.44
C GLU A 217 2.02 -49.53 35.88
N THR A 218 2.43 -48.31 36.27
CA THR A 218 2.71 -48.02 37.66
C THR A 218 1.41 -48.13 38.47
N ARG A 219 1.50 -48.42 39.78
CA ARG A 219 0.34 -48.41 40.69
C ARG A 219 -0.48 -47.12 40.54
N SER A 220 0.20 -45.99 40.31
CA SER A 220 -0.44 -44.70 40.04
C SER A 220 -1.23 -44.63 38.72
N SER A 221 -0.80 -45.30 37.64
CA SER A 221 -1.57 -45.36 36.39
C SER A 221 -2.76 -46.31 36.51
N GLN A 222 -2.61 -47.43 37.22
CA GLN A 222 -3.70 -48.37 37.50
C GLN A 222 -4.81 -47.70 38.32
N LEU A 223 -4.44 -46.94 39.36
CA LEU A 223 -5.38 -46.16 40.19
C LEU A 223 -6.07 -45.01 39.44
N ARG A 224 -5.51 -44.52 38.32
CA ARG A 224 -6.19 -43.54 37.44
C ARG A 224 -7.22 -44.20 36.52
N LYS A 225 -7.02 -45.47 36.17
CA LYS A 225 -7.90 -46.23 35.26
C LYS A 225 -9.05 -46.90 36.00
N TYR A 226 -8.80 -47.39 37.21
CA TYR A 226 -9.77 -48.11 38.02
C TYR A 226 -10.29 -47.24 39.17
N LYS A 227 -11.62 -47.05 39.22
CA LYS A 227 -12.29 -46.43 40.36
C LYS A 227 -12.93 -47.55 41.19
N PRO A 228 -12.63 -47.69 42.50
CA PRO A 228 -13.26 -48.71 43.32
C PRO A 228 -14.79 -48.47 43.38
N PRO A 229 -15.61 -49.54 43.39
CA PRO A 229 -17.04 -49.40 43.55
C PRO A 229 -17.35 -48.85 44.95
N VAL A 230 -17.98 -47.68 45.00
CA VAL A 230 -18.36 -47.00 46.24
C VAL A 230 -19.83 -47.22 46.52
N LYS A 231 -20.16 -47.62 47.75
CA LYS A 231 -21.55 -47.62 48.24
C LYS A 231 -22.03 -46.18 48.33
N LEU A 232 -23.01 -45.83 47.50
CA LEU A 232 -23.64 -44.50 47.52
C LEU A 232 -24.65 -44.46 48.66
N ASP A 233 -24.16 -44.22 49.87
CA ASP A 233 -25.06 -43.95 50.98
C ASP A 233 -25.76 -42.61 50.75
N ALA A 234 -27.03 -42.53 51.17
CA ALA A 234 -27.74 -41.26 51.14
C ALA A 234 -26.95 -40.21 51.94
N PRO A 235 -26.86 -38.95 51.48
CA PRO A 235 -26.23 -37.90 52.25
C PRO A 235 -26.88 -37.83 53.63
N TRP A 236 -26.08 -37.57 54.66
CA TRP A 236 -26.57 -37.54 56.03
C TRP A 236 -27.73 -36.54 56.15
N HIS A 237 -28.84 -37.01 56.70
CA HIS A 237 -30.05 -36.23 56.87
C HIS A 237 -30.50 -36.33 58.33
N LEU A 238 -30.85 -35.20 58.92
CA LEU A 238 -31.45 -35.15 60.26
C LEU A 238 -32.76 -35.94 60.27
N PRO A 239 -32.98 -36.86 61.23
CA PRO A 239 -34.20 -37.68 61.30
C PRO A 239 -35.49 -36.84 61.34
N HIS A 240 -35.45 -35.72 62.06
CA HIS A 240 -36.60 -34.81 62.20
C HIS A 240 -37.06 -34.22 60.86
N PHE A 241 -36.17 -34.05 59.89
CA PHE A 241 -36.47 -33.41 58.61
C PHE A 241 -36.72 -34.39 57.46
N GLN A 242 -36.68 -35.71 57.67
CA GLN A 242 -36.82 -36.69 56.57
C GLN A 242 -38.14 -36.56 55.78
N LYS A 243 -39.20 -36.04 56.40
CA LYS A 243 -40.52 -35.86 55.78
C LYS A 243 -40.70 -34.47 55.15
N VAL A 244 -39.76 -33.55 55.33
CA VAL A 244 -39.87 -32.15 54.88
C VAL A 244 -39.12 -32.00 53.55
N ALA A 245 -39.81 -31.54 52.52
CA ALA A 245 -39.19 -31.25 51.22
C ALA A 245 -38.31 -29.99 51.29
N ALA A 246 -37.31 -29.91 50.42
CA ALA A 246 -36.47 -28.73 50.30
C ALA A 246 -37.31 -27.51 49.91
N HIS A 247 -37.26 -26.45 50.72
CA HIS A 247 -38.02 -25.22 50.48
C HIS A 247 -37.35 -24.31 49.44
N LEU A 248 -36.05 -24.50 49.18
CA LEU A 248 -35.27 -23.70 48.25
C LEU A 248 -34.53 -24.64 47.30
N ASP A 249 -34.61 -24.36 45.99
CA ASP A 249 -33.72 -24.94 45.01
C ASP A 249 -32.55 -23.98 44.79
N THR A 250 -31.34 -24.47 45.06
CA THR A 250 -30.11 -23.67 44.95
C THR A 250 -29.47 -23.78 43.56
N PHE A 251 -29.97 -24.70 42.72
CA PHE A 251 -29.46 -24.89 41.37
C PHE A 251 -30.25 -24.02 40.38
N PRO A 252 -29.57 -23.25 39.50
CA PRO A 252 -30.24 -22.46 38.47
C PRO A 252 -31.03 -23.30 37.46
N THR A 253 -30.58 -24.52 37.18
CA THR A 253 -31.24 -25.47 36.27
C THR A 253 -31.14 -26.92 36.78
N GLU A 254 -32.08 -27.76 36.36
CA GLU A 254 -32.06 -29.20 36.69
C GLU A 254 -30.83 -29.91 36.11
N ALA A 255 -30.29 -29.42 34.98
CA ALA A 255 -29.05 -29.94 34.39
C ALA A 255 -27.83 -29.66 35.30
N ASP A 256 -27.79 -28.48 35.92
CA ASP A 256 -26.72 -28.13 36.87
C ASP A 256 -26.82 -28.95 38.15
N ARG A 257 -28.04 -29.20 38.63
CA ARG A 257 -28.31 -30.12 39.75
C ARG A 257 -27.76 -31.51 39.47
N GLN A 258 -28.11 -32.10 38.33
CA GLN A 258 -27.61 -33.43 37.94
C GLN A 258 -26.08 -33.46 37.80
N ARG A 259 -25.49 -32.39 37.25
CA ARG A 259 -24.04 -32.26 37.13
C ARG A 259 -23.34 -32.19 38.48
N ALA A 260 -23.90 -31.45 39.43
CA ALA A 260 -23.37 -31.34 40.79
C ALA A 260 -23.44 -32.69 41.53
N PHE A 261 -24.57 -33.40 41.48
CA PHE A 261 -24.69 -34.73 42.07
C PHE A 261 -23.79 -35.76 41.39
N LYS A 262 -23.58 -35.66 40.07
CA LYS A 262 -22.62 -36.51 39.35
C LYS A 262 -21.19 -36.25 39.81
N ALA A 263 -20.78 -34.99 39.94
CA ALA A 263 -19.46 -34.63 40.45
C ALA A 263 -19.25 -35.13 41.89
N GLN A 264 -20.24 -34.96 42.77
CA GLN A 264 -20.20 -35.47 44.14
C GLN A 264 -20.02 -37.00 44.19
N ARG A 265 -20.71 -37.74 43.31
CA ARG A 265 -20.54 -39.21 43.19
C ARG A 265 -19.15 -39.59 42.70
N GLU A 266 -18.60 -38.86 41.73
CA GLU A 266 -17.26 -39.11 41.21
C GLU A 266 -16.15 -38.81 42.23
N GLU A 267 -16.35 -37.80 43.09
CA GLU A 267 -15.42 -37.46 44.17
C GLU A 267 -15.53 -38.37 45.40
N CYS A 268 -16.65 -39.06 45.58
CA CYS A 268 -16.91 -39.88 46.76
C CYS A 268 -15.80 -40.93 47.00
N ALA A 269 -15.31 -41.58 45.93
CA ALA A 269 -14.19 -42.53 46.00
C ALA A 269 -12.89 -41.91 46.55
N VAL A 270 -12.63 -40.64 46.25
CA VAL A 270 -11.43 -39.92 46.71
C VAL A 270 -11.56 -39.46 48.16
N ARG A 271 -12.78 -39.37 48.71
CA ARG A 271 -13.03 -38.88 50.07
C ARG A 271 -13.25 -40.00 51.10
N GLN A 272 -13.35 -41.25 50.66
CA GLN A 272 -13.50 -42.42 51.53
C GLN A 272 -12.14 -42.96 52.01
N GLY A 273 -12.14 -43.69 53.13
CA GLY A 273 -10.94 -44.21 53.80
C GLY A 273 -10.81 -43.77 55.26
N THR A 274 -10.10 -44.55 56.09
CA THR A 274 -9.96 -44.33 57.54
C THR A 274 -9.44 -42.93 57.90
N LEU A 275 -8.63 -42.33 57.01
CA LEU A 275 -8.07 -40.98 57.16
C LEU A 275 -8.61 -39.97 56.13
N ARG A 276 -9.66 -40.31 55.37
CA ARG A 276 -10.18 -39.48 54.25
C ARG A 276 -9.14 -39.13 53.17
N MET A 277 -8.11 -39.96 53.06
CA MET A 277 -7.05 -39.83 52.05
C MET A 277 -7.38 -40.54 50.73
N GLY A 278 -8.63 -40.95 50.51
CA GLY A 278 -9.08 -41.59 49.28
C GLY A 278 -8.51 -42.98 49.03
N ASN A 279 -8.36 -43.31 47.75
CA ASN A 279 -7.91 -44.60 47.22
C ASN A 279 -6.54 -45.08 47.74
N TYR A 280 -5.79 -44.27 48.50
CA TYR A 280 -4.51 -44.65 49.11
C TYR A 280 -4.65 -45.54 50.36
N THR A 281 -5.86 -45.67 50.90
CA THR A 281 -6.10 -46.37 52.18
C THR A 281 -6.86 -47.69 52.03
N HIS A 282 -7.22 -48.07 50.79
CA HIS A 282 -7.72 -49.42 50.51
C HIS A 282 -6.53 -50.40 50.35
N PRO A 283 -6.52 -51.55 51.04
CA PRO A 283 -5.51 -52.59 50.86
C PRO A 283 -5.50 -53.14 49.43
#